data_AF-A0A6J4IDI5-F1
#
_entry.id   AF-A0A6J4IDI5-F1
#
_cell.length_a   1.000
_cell.length_b   1.000
_cell.length_c   1.000
_cell.angle_alpha   90.00
_cell.angle_beta   90.00
_cell.angle_gamma   90.00
#
_symmetry.space_group_name_H-M   'P 1'
#
loop_
_entity.id
_entity.type
_entity.pdbx_description
1 polymer ?
#
loop_
_entity_poly.entity_id
_entity_poly.type
_entity_poly.pdbx_seq_one_letter_code
_entity_poly.pdbx_strand_id
1 'polypeptide(L)'
;MHPVPSTPVEALAVLRDPNAEDWERDYAALMVGSLDEALPDLVALARDTTASEALQQRAAEALGGAWRDRGMLMTADISCFTPVAHQEILLHRGELPTPSDKG
;
A
#
# COMPACT_ATOMS: atom_id res chain seq x y z
N MET A 1 -8.91 -1.28 20.35
CA MET A 1 -9.23 -0.17 19.44
C MET A 1 -8.36 1.01 19.78
N HIS A 2 -7.47 1.37 18.87
CA HIS A 2 -6.61 2.55 18.94
C HIS A 2 -7.44 3.82 18.76
N PRO A 3 -7.00 4.97 19.31
CA PRO A 3 -7.53 6.27 18.90
C PRO A 3 -7.40 6.42 17.38
N VAL A 4 -8.42 6.99 16.73
CA VAL A 4 -8.35 7.29 15.29
C VAL A 4 -7.18 8.28 15.09
N PRO A 5 -6.16 7.92 14.29
CA PRO A 5 -5.01 8.79 14.08
C PRO A 5 -5.45 10.07 13.36
N SER A 6 -4.96 11.21 13.83
CA SER A 6 -5.27 12.53 13.27
C SER A 6 -4.16 13.07 12.38
N THR A 7 -2.98 12.45 12.44
CA THR A 7 -1.80 12.82 11.64
C THR A 7 -1.18 11.59 10.97
N PRO A 8 -0.41 11.76 9.88
CA PRO A 8 0.34 10.68 9.28
C PRO A 8 1.31 9.99 10.26
N VAL A 9 1.92 10.73 11.18
CA VAL A 9 2.88 10.18 12.16
C VAL A 9 2.16 9.28 13.17
N GLU A 10 1.00 9.70 13.67
CA GLU A 10 0.15 8.85 14.51
C GLU A 10 -0.33 7.61 13.76
N ALA A 11 -0.71 7.76 12.49
CA ALA A 11 -1.09 6.64 11.65
C ALA A 11 0.07 5.64 11.46
N LEU A 12 1.30 6.12 11.28
CA LEU A 12 2.46 5.24 11.17
C LEU A 12 2.68 4.41 12.45
N ALA A 13 2.42 4.98 13.62
CA ALA A 13 2.45 4.22 14.87
C ALA A 13 1.42 3.10 14.88
N VAL A 14 0.17 3.37 14.45
CA VAL A 14 -0.89 2.35 14.33
C VAL A 14 -0.52 1.26 13.31
N LEU A 15 0.04 1.64 12.15
CA LEU A 15 0.43 0.70 11.10
C LEU A 15 1.48 -0.31 11.59
N ARG A 16 2.40 0.13 12.46
CA ARG A 16 3.48 -0.66 13.03
C ARG A 16 3.09 -1.43 14.28
N ASP A 17 1.94 -1.16 14.89
CA ASP A 17 1.52 -1.84 16.11
C ASP A 17 1.07 -3.28 15.80
N PRO A 18 1.74 -4.31 16.33
CA PRO A 18 1.32 -5.70 16.12
C PRO A 18 -0.02 -6.05 16.79
N ASN A 19 -0.54 -5.20 17.68
CA ASN A 19 -1.84 -5.36 18.33
C ASN A 19 -2.96 -4.56 17.65
N ALA A 20 -2.65 -3.78 16.60
CA ALA A 20 -3.68 -3.10 15.83
C ALA A 20 -4.48 -4.10 15.00
N GLU A 21 -5.80 -3.93 15.02
CA GLU A 21 -6.69 -4.73 14.19
C GLU A 21 -6.46 -4.39 12.71
N ASP A 22 -6.73 -5.35 11.82
CA ASP A 22 -6.49 -5.18 10.38
C ASP A 22 -7.14 -3.91 9.81
N TRP A 23 -8.38 -3.60 10.22
CA TRP A 23 -9.09 -2.41 9.76
C TRP A 23 -8.45 -1.10 10.25
N GLU A 24 -7.77 -1.11 11.40
CA GLU A 24 -7.04 0.05 11.93
C GLU A 24 -5.78 0.30 11.10
N ARG A 25 -5.08 -0.79 10.75
CA ARG A 25 -3.89 -0.76 9.91
C ARG A 25 -4.24 -0.38 8.47
N ASP A 26 -5.39 -0.82 7.96
CA ASP A 26 -5.92 -0.41 6.65
C ASP A 26 -6.16 1.09 6.59
N TYR A 27 -6.81 1.66 7.61
CA TYR A 27 -7.04 3.12 7.69
C TYR A 27 -5.72 3.88 7.81
N ALA A 28 -4.80 3.38 8.64
CA ALA A 28 -3.49 3.99 8.81
C ALA A 28 -2.65 4.00 7.53
N ALA A 29 -2.67 2.91 6.75
CA ALA A 29 -1.93 2.79 5.49
C ALA A 29 -2.28 3.91 4.49
N LEU A 30 -3.54 4.35 4.45
CA LEU A 30 -4.00 5.44 3.59
C LEU A 30 -3.42 6.81 3.97
N MET A 31 -3.08 7.03 5.24
CA MET A 31 -2.60 8.32 5.73
C MET A 31 -1.08 8.48 5.57
N VAL A 32 -0.34 7.38 5.50
CA VAL A 32 1.12 7.40 5.61
C VAL A 32 1.85 7.48 4.27
N GLY A 33 1.16 7.41 3.13
CA GLY A 33 1.80 7.44 1.79
C GLY A 33 2.61 8.72 1.50
N SER A 34 2.36 9.81 2.23
CA SER A 34 3.14 11.04 2.13
C SER A 34 4.45 11.01 2.94
N LEU A 35 4.59 10.08 3.90
CA LEU A 35 5.76 9.97 4.77
C LEU A 35 6.85 9.11 4.13
N ASP A 36 8.03 9.69 3.89
CA ASP A 36 9.19 8.93 3.39
C ASP A 36 9.58 7.79 4.36
N GLU A 37 9.45 8.02 5.67
CA GLU A 37 9.75 7.03 6.71
C GLU A 37 8.79 5.84 6.75
N ALA A 38 7.63 5.93 6.10
CA ALA A 38 6.64 4.85 6.04
C ALA A 38 6.79 3.96 4.80
N LEU A 39 7.53 4.42 3.77
CA LEU A 39 7.70 3.66 2.53
C LEU A 39 8.26 2.24 2.75
N PRO A 40 9.26 2.03 3.63
CA PRO A 40 9.75 0.68 3.90
C PRO A 40 8.68 -0.24 4.52
N ASP A 41 7.83 0.28 5.42
CA ASP A 41 6.75 -0.48 6.05
C ASP A 41 5.68 -0.86 5.03
N LEU A 42 5.29 0.08 4.15
CA LEU A 42 4.34 -0.20 3.07
C LEU A 42 4.89 -1.25 2.09
N VAL A 43 6.19 -1.17 1.74
CA VAL A 43 6.85 -2.19 0.91
C VAL A 43 6.86 -3.55 1.60
N ALA A 44 7.10 -3.60 2.92
CA ALA A 44 7.06 -4.84 3.68
C ALA A 44 5.66 -5.47 3.65
N LEU A 45 4.62 -4.66 3.88
CA LEU A 45 3.22 -5.11 3.83
C LEU A 45 2.79 -5.58 2.44
N ALA A 46 3.19 -4.89 1.38
CA ALA A 46 2.91 -5.29 0.00
C ALA A 46 3.57 -6.63 -0.41
N ARG A 47 4.55 -7.11 0.37
CA ARG A 47 5.24 -8.39 0.19
C ARG A 47 4.76 -9.48 1.15
N ASP A 48 4.06 -9.10 2.21
CA ASP A 48 3.71 -9.98 3.31
C ASP A 48 2.48 -10.83 2.97
N THR A 49 2.71 -12.09 2.62
CA THR A 49 1.64 -13.06 2.33
C THR A 49 0.82 -13.46 3.56
N THR A 50 1.26 -13.08 4.77
CA THR A 50 0.54 -13.33 6.03
C THR A 50 -0.37 -12.18 6.43
N ALA A 51 -0.15 -10.98 5.89
CA ALA A 51 -1.07 -9.85 6.02
C ALA A 51 -2.38 -10.13 5.25
N SER A 52 -3.48 -9.50 5.66
CA SER A 52 -4.74 -9.59 4.92
C SER A 52 -4.60 -9.03 3.50
N GLU A 53 -5.38 -9.56 2.55
CA GLU A 53 -5.39 -9.04 1.17
C GLU A 53 -5.76 -7.56 1.11
N ALA A 54 -6.65 -7.11 2.00
CA ALA A 54 -7.01 -5.69 2.12
C ALA A 54 -5.79 -4.83 2.52
N LEU A 55 -5.02 -5.25 3.52
CA LEU A 55 -3.85 -4.51 3.97
C LEU A 55 -2.74 -4.50 2.92
N GLN A 56 -2.53 -5.62 2.22
CA GLN A 56 -1.61 -5.69 1.08
C GLN A 56 -2.01 -4.72 -0.03
N GLN A 57 -3.30 -4.68 -0.38
CA GLN A 57 -3.84 -3.76 -1.38
C GLN A 57 -3.64 -2.29 -0.95
N ARG A 58 -4.00 -1.95 0.29
CA ARG A 58 -3.85 -0.59 0.82
C ARG A 58 -2.42 -0.12 0.86
N ALA A 59 -1.50 -1.01 1.22
CA ALA A 59 -0.08 -0.71 1.16
C ALA A 59 0.38 -0.37 -0.27
N ALA A 60 -0.06 -1.16 -1.25
CA ALA A 60 0.24 -0.93 -2.65
C ALA A 60 -0.42 0.34 -3.21
N GLU A 61 -1.67 0.64 -2.84
CA GLU A 61 -2.36 1.89 -3.21
C GLU A 61 -1.57 3.12 -2.72
N ALA A 62 -1.17 3.10 -1.44
CA ALA A 62 -0.37 4.17 -0.84
C ALA A 62 1.00 4.32 -1.54
N LEU A 63 1.69 3.21 -1.81
CA LEU A 63 2.94 3.21 -2.59
C LEU A 63 2.73 3.73 -4.01
N GLY A 64 1.63 3.35 -4.66
CA GLY A 64 1.29 3.77 -6.00
C GLY A 64 1.12 5.29 -6.11
N GLY A 65 0.49 5.92 -5.11
CA GLY A 65 0.45 7.37 -4.98
C GLY A 65 1.82 7.97 -4.70
N ALA A 66 2.50 7.47 -3.67
CA ALA A 66 3.78 7.99 -3.21
C ALA A 66 4.88 7.95 -4.28
N TRP A 67 4.97 6.85 -5.03
CA TRP A 67 5.93 6.68 -6.12
C TRP A 67 5.56 7.49 -7.34
N ARG A 68 4.27 7.76 -7.59
CA ARG A 68 3.84 8.65 -8.69
C ARG A 68 4.34 10.06 -8.45
N ASP A 69 4.11 10.58 -7.25
CA ASP A 69 4.52 11.94 -6.87
C ASP A 69 6.04 12.13 -6.92
N ARG A 70 6.79 11.04 -6.71
CA ARG A 70 8.26 11.01 -6.73
C ARG A 70 8.84 10.61 -8.10
N GLY A 71 8.01 10.35 -9.11
CA GLY A 71 8.47 9.91 -10.44
C GLY A 71 9.12 8.51 -10.47
N MET A 72 8.87 7.68 -9.47
CA MET A 72 9.42 6.33 -9.32
C MET A 72 8.43 5.22 -9.72
N LEU A 73 7.14 5.55 -9.89
CA LEU A 73 6.08 4.54 -10.07
C LEU A 73 6.37 3.55 -11.20
N MET A 74 6.86 4.05 -12.34
CA MET A 74 7.10 3.25 -13.54
C MET A 74 8.38 2.41 -13.46
N THR A 75 9.32 2.77 -12.58
CA THR A 75 10.64 2.13 -12.47
C THR A 75 10.77 1.26 -11.22
N ALA A 76 9.84 1.36 -10.27
CA ALA A 76 9.83 0.55 -9.07
C ALA A 76 9.76 -0.95 -9.40
N ASP A 77 10.63 -1.75 -8.80
CA ASP A 77 10.55 -3.19 -8.89
C ASP A 77 9.44 -3.72 -7.95
N ILE A 78 8.43 -4.33 -8.56
CA ILE A 78 7.27 -4.90 -7.88
C ILE A 78 7.19 -6.42 -8.01
N SER A 79 8.20 -7.08 -8.60
CA SER A 79 8.13 -8.52 -8.88
C SER A 79 8.05 -9.39 -7.61
N CYS A 80 8.36 -8.81 -6.46
CA CYS A 80 8.33 -9.44 -5.15
C CYS A 80 7.03 -9.17 -4.37
N PHE A 81 6.10 -8.39 -4.92
CA PHE A 81 4.83 -8.09 -4.26
C PHE A 81 3.88 -9.28 -4.33
N THR A 82 2.95 -9.36 -3.37
CA THR A 82 1.86 -10.33 -3.44
C THR A 82 1.02 -10.09 -4.70
N PRO A 83 0.27 -11.09 -5.21
CA PRO A 83 -0.55 -10.90 -6.41
C PRO A 83 -1.51 -9.70 -6.32
N VAL A 84 -2.11 -9.49 -5.15
CA VAL A 84 -3.04 -8.36 -4.89
C VAL A 84 -2.30 -7.02 -4.94
N ALA A 85 -1.20 -6.88 -4.21
CA ALA A 85 -0.39 -5.66 -4.21
C ALA A 85 0.22 -5.36 -5.58
N HIS A 86 0.67 -6.39 -6.30
CA HIS A 86 1.19 -6.28 -7.65
C HIS A 86 0.12 -5.74 -8.61
N GLN A 87 -1.09 -6.32 -8.59
CA GLN A 87 -2.21 -5.87 -9.42
C GLN A 87 -2.59 -4.41 -9.13
N GLU A 88 -2.56 -3.99 -7.86
CA GLU A 88 -2.85 -2.61 -7.48
C GLU A 88 -1.81 -1.63 -8.05
N ILE A 89 -0.51 -1.97 -8.02
CA ILE A 89 0.50 -1.10 -8.68
C ILE A 89 0.29 -1.05 -10.19
N LEU A 90 -0.04 -2.18 -10.85
CA LEU A 90 -0.34 -2.18 -12.27
C LEU A 90 -1.55 -1.30 -12.61
N LEU A 91 -2.58 -1.28 -11.75
CA LEU A 91 -3.72 -0.35 -11.87
C LEU A 91 -3.21 1.10 -11.85
N HIS A 92 -2.36 1.43 -10.88
CA HIS A 92 -1.76 2.76 -10.76
C HIS A 92 -0.88 3.13 -11.97
N ARG A 93 -0.25 2.15 -12.62
CA ARG A 93 0.53 2.33 -13.86
C ARG A 93 -0.33 2.44 -15.12
N GLY A 94 -1.62 2.06 -15.05
CA GLY A 94 -2.46 1.92 -16.24
C GLY A 94 -2.09 0.70 -17.10
N GLU A 95 -1.44 -0.30 -16.50
CA GLU A 95 -0.95 -1.52 -17.16
C GLU A 95 -1.94 -2.69 -17.04
N LEU A 96 -3.11 -2.49 -16.43
CA LEU A 96 -4.17 -3.50 -16.44
C LEU A 96 -4.88 -3.52 -17.81
N PRO A 97 -5.10 -4.70 -18.40
CA PRO A 97 -5.83 -4.82 -19.64
C PRO A 97 -7.25 -4.26 -19.47
N THR A 98 -7.67 -3.42 -20.42
CA THR A 98 -9.09 -3.06 -20.51
C THR A 98 -9.88 -4.31 -20.88
N PRO A 99 -11.12 -4.50 -20.39
CA PRO A 99 -11.92 -5.70 -20.69
C PRO A 99 -12.29 -5.92 -22.17
N SER A 100 -11.71 -5.16 -23.11
CA SER A 100 -12.12 -5.12 -24.51
C SER A 100 -11.32 -6.03 -25.45
N ASP A 101 -10.28 -6.72 -24.98
CA ASP A 101 -9.52 -7.66 -25.83
C ASP A 101 -10.05 -9.10 -25.73
N LYS A 102 -11.36 -9.27 -25.95
CA LYS A 102 -11.92 -10.57 -26.37
C LYS A 102 -12.35 -10.45 -27.83
N GLY A 103 -11.38 -10.64 -28.72
CA GLY A 103 -11.61 -10.95 -30.13
C GLY A 103 -12.07 -12.39 -30.32
#